data_AF-A0A7K7BAP8-F1
#
_entry.id   AF-A0A7K7BAP8-F1
#
_cell.length_a   1.000
_cell.length_b   1.000
_cell.length_c   1.000
_cell.angle_alpha   90.00
_cell.angle_beta   90.00
_cell.angle_gamma   90.00
#
_symmetry.space_group_name_H-M   'P 1'
#
loop_
_entity.id
_entity.type
_entity.pdbx_description
1 polymer ?
#
loop_
_entity_poly.entity_id
_entity_poly.type
_entity_poly.pdbx_seq_one_letter_code
_entity_poly.pdbx_strand_id
1 'polypeptide(L)'
;ASTAPYGGNPGLCSVEPVQGLGWGLRAPGAPAAAAPVLPSLQLEYEGASAVQLRFLRLRSSRAAQQVSYTCRPRWAHGQHQPDKAVQFLADSRERRYTASLPGCVLDNDSSLTNTIFHFATEELALLPLRDLAVFHNGDASHHFGFTVGPVCFS
;
A
#
# COMPACT_ATOMS: atom_id res chain seq x y z
N ALA A 1 -22.34 -0.91 15.32
CA ALA A 1 -22.80 -2.06 14.51
C ALA A 1 -23.25 -1.54 13.16
N SER A 2 -22.38 -1.63 12.14
CA SER A 2 -22.69 -1.22 10.76
C SER A 2 -22.62 -2.46 9.88
N THR A 3 -23.75 -2.84 9.31
CA THR A 3 -23.94 -4.04 8.48
C THR A 3 -23.42 -3.76 7.06
N ALA A 4 -22.45 -4.54 6.60
CA ALA A 4 -22.01 -4.53 5.21
C ALA A 4 -22.99 -5.35 4.33
N PRO A 5 -23.36 -4.89 3.13
CA PRO A 5 -24.34 -5.57 2.29
C PRO A 5 -23.64 -6.41 1.21
N TYR A 6 -23.05 -7.56 1.54
CA TYR A 6 -22.80 -8.64 0.57
C TYR A 6 -22.61 -9.95 1.35
N GLY A 7 -23.43 -10.95 1.01
CA GLY A 7 -23.47 -12.26 1.66
C GLY A 7 -22.13 -12.99 1.55
N GLY A 8 -21.45 -13.08 2.68
CA GLY A 8 -20.23 -13.83 2.92
C GLY A 8 -19.88 -13.61 4.38
N ASN A 9 -19.63 -14.67 5.14
CA ASN A 9 -19.31 -14.58 6.56
C ASN A 9 -18.25 -13.48 6.76
N PRO A 10 -18.53 -12.38 7.49
CA PRO A 10 -17.58 -11.29 7.58
C PRO A 10 -16.43 -11.82 8.42
N GLY A 11 -15.31 -12.15 7.77
CA GLY A 11 -14.08 -12.46 8.46
C GLY A 11 -13.77 -11.37 9.49
N LEU A 12 -13.13 -11.73 10.59
CA LEU A 12 -12.70 -10.76 11.59
C LEU A 12 -11.66 -9.84 10.94
N CYS A 13 -12.12 -8.68 10.48
CA CYS A 13 -11.28 -7.60 10.03
C CYS A 13 -10.67 -6.94 11.25
N SER A 14 -9.35 -7.01 11.34
CA SER A 14 -8.56 -6.42 12.39
C SER A 14 -7.65 -5.35 11.79
N VAL A 15 -7.66 -4.22 12.50
CA VAL A 15 -6.67 -3.15 12.49
C VAL A 15 -6.68 -2.20 11.29
N GLU A 16 -7.00 -0.93 11.52
CA GLU A 16 -6.63 0.13 10.59
C GLU A 16 -5.13 0.44 10.74
N PRO A 17 -4.36 0.46 9.65
CA PRO A 17 -2.96 0.86 9.69
C PRO A 17 -2.83 2.38 9.81
N VAL A 18 -1.78 2.81 10.50
CA VAL A 18 -1.43 4.23 10.60
C VAL A 18 -1.06 4.74 9.21
N GLN A 19 -1.75 5.78 8.74
CA GLN A 19 -1.54 6.38 7.42
C GLN A 19 -0.11 6.94 7.30
N GLY A 20 0.67 6.45 6.33
CA GLY A 20 1.96 7.05 5.99
C GLY A 20 1.83 7.99 4.80
N LEU A 21 1.99 9.29 5.05
CA LEU A 21 2.17 10.28 3.99
C LEU A 21 3.65 10.32 3.62
N GLY A 22 4.00 9.82 2.43
CA GLY A 22 5.37 9.94 1.90
C GLY A 22 5.59 11.33 1.32
N TRP A 23 6.39 12.17 1.98
CA TRP A 23 6.77 13.50 1.49
C TRP A 23 8.03 13.41 0.62
N GLY A 24 7.93 13.84 -0.64
CA GLY A 24 9.06 13.95 -1.56
C GLY A 24 9.91 15.18 -1.24
N LEU A 25 10.98 15.01 -0.47
CA LEU A 25 12.07 15.99 -0.39
C LEU A 25 13.23 15.55 -1.29
N ARG A 26 13.56 16.40 -2.27
CA ARG A 26 14.71 16.23 -3.15
C ARG A 26 15.99 16.51 -2.37
N ALA A 27 16.90 15.52 -2.27
CA ALA A 27 18.29 15.80 -1.91
C ALA A 27 19.04 16.34 -3.14
N PRO A 28 19.63 17.55 -3.11
CA PRO A 28 20.44 18.05 -4.21
C PRO A 28 21.78 17.30 -4.27
N GLY A 29 22.11 16.68 -5.42
CA GLY A 29 23.46 16.18 -5.73
C GLY A 29 23.67 14.66 -5.83
N ALA A 30 22.62 13.82 -5.88
CA ALA A 30 22.79 12.36 -6.00
C ALA A 30 23.19 11.90 -7.43
N PRO A 31 24.11 10.93 -7.59
CA PRO A 31 24.52 10.40 -8.89
C PRO A 31 23.40 9.60 -9.59
N ALA A 32 23.37 9.66 -10.92
CA ALA A 32 22.30 9.15 -11.80
C ALA A 32 22.08 7.62 -11.83
N ALA A 33 22.75 6.83 -10.97
CA ALA A 33 22.73 5.37 -11.02
C ALA A 33 21.94 4.69 -9.88
N ALA A 34 21.34 5.45 -8.96
CA ALA A 34 20.44 4.89 -7.96
C ALA A 34 19.07 5.57 -8.11
N ALA A 35 18.05 4.80 -8.46
CA ALA A 35 16.66 5.24 -8.35
C ALA A 35 16.44 5.72 -6.91
N PRO A 36 16.10 6.99 -6.65
CA PRO A 36 15.76 7.42 -5.31
C PRO A 36 14.61 6.56 -4.81
N VAL A 37 14.91 5.77 -3.78
CA VAL A 37 13.93 4.98 -3.05
C VAL A 37 13.35 5.95 -2.04
N LEU A 38 12.03 6.18 -2.08
CA LEU A 38 11.39 6.84 -0.95
C LEU A 38 11.65 5.96 0.29
N PRO A 39 11.91 6.56 1.47
CA PRO A 39 12.15 5.76 2.68
C PRO A 39 11.01 4.76 2.85
N SER A 40 11.36 3.51 3.13
CA SER A 40 10.38 2.43 3.25
C SER A 40 9.47 2.72 4.46
N LEU A 41 8.17 2.56 4.26
CA LEU A 41 7.16 2.85 5.27
C LEU A 41 6.84 1.57 6.03
N GLN A 42 7.38 1.46 7.24
CA GLN A 42 7.00 0.37 8.14
C GLN A 42 5.56 0.55 8.63
N LEU A 43 4.77 -0.51 8.46
CA LEU A 43 3.35 -0.52 8.78
C LEU A 43 3.15 -1.10 10.18
N GLU A 44 2.69 -0.24 11.08
CA GLU A 44 2.26 -0.59 12.43
C GLU A 44 0.73 -0.66 12.48
N TYR A 45 0.24 -1.65 13.22
CA TYR A 45 -1.17 -2.03 13.28
C TYR A 45 -1.65 -1.85 14.72
N GLU A 46 -2.42 -0.80 14.96
CA GLU A 46 -3.08 -0.50 16.23
C GLU A 46 -4.38 -1.31 16.42
N GLY A 47 -4.47 -2.11 17.49
CA GLY A 47 -5.71 -2.83 17.83
C GLY A 47 -5.66 -4.35 17.71
N ALA A 48 -4.53 -4.95 17.31
CA ALA A 48 -4.29 -6.39 17.48
C ALA A 48 -2.83 -6.68 17.86
N SER A 49 -2.61 -7.18 19.08
CA SER A 49 -1.27 -7.61 19.52
C SER A 49 -0.76 -8.78 18.69
N ALA A 50 0.56 -9.00 18.70
CA ALA A 50 1.17 -10.17 18.04
C ALA A 50 0.55 -11.49 18.51
N VAL A 51 0.09 -11.57 19.76
CA VAL A 51 -0.63 -12.73 20.31
C VAL A 51 -2.02 -12.84 19.69
N GLN A 52 -2.78 -11.76 19.61
CA GLN A 52 -4.12 -11.75 19.01
C GLN A 52 -4.08 -12.14 17.53
N LEU A 53 -3.10 -11.65 16.77
CA LEU A 53 -2.88 -12.05 15.38
C LEU A 53 -2.61 -13.55 15.23
N ARG A 54 -1.85 -14.16 16.15
CA ARG A 54 -1.62 -15.63 16.13
C ARG A 54 -2.90 -16.42 16.33
N PHE A 55 -3.77 -16.02 17.26
CA PHE A 55 -5.05 -16.68 17.47
C PHE A 55 -5.99 -16.55 16.26
N LEU A 56 -6.02 -15.38 15.62
CA LEU A 56 -6.78 -15.18 14.38
C LEU A 56 -6.28 -16.14 13.29
N ARG A 57 -4.96 -16.25 13.10
CA ARG A 57 -4.38 -17.20 12.14
C ARG A 57 -4.77 -18.65 12.43
N LEU A 58 -4.69 -19.09 13.69
CA LEU A 58 -5.03 -20.47 14.05
C LEU A 58 -6.50 -20.85 13.79
N ARG A 59 -7.39 -19.87 13.73
CA ARG A 59 -8.85 -20.08 13.60
C ARG A 59 -9.40 -19.77 12.21
N SER A 60 -8.53 -19.47 11.26
CA SER A 60 -8.91 -19.06 9.91
C SER A 60 -8.19 -19.93 8.88
N SER A 61 -8.69 -19.92 7.66
CA SER A 61 -8.08 -20.59 6.51
C SER A 61 -7.65 -19.60 5.44
N ARG A 62 -8.16 -18.36 5.48
CA ARG A 62 -7.81 -17.31 4.53
C ARG A 62 -7.56 -15.96 5.21
N ALA A 63 -6.66 -15.18 4.63
CA ALA A 63 -6.41 -13.78 4.98
C ALA A 63 -6.56 -12.89 3.75
N ALA A 64 -7.11 -11.69 3.94
CA ALA A 64 -7.22 -10.68 2.89
C ALA A 64 -6.89 -9.28 3.42
N GLN A 65 -6.29 -8.44 2.57
CA GLN A 65 -5.97 -7.04 2.87
C GLN A 65 -6.02 -6.23 1.57
N GLN A 66 -6.33 -4.93 1.69
CA GLN A 66 -6.33 -4.01 0.55
C GLN A 66 -5.36 -2.86 0.79
N VAL A 67 -4.78 -2.32 -0.28
CA VAL A 67 -3.98 -1.09 -0.24
C VAL A 67 -4.46 -0.20 -1.37
N SER A 68 -4.86 1.02 -1.05
CA SER A 68 -5.16 2.04 -2.05
C SER A 68 -3.96 2.96 -2.25
N TYR A 69 -3.58 3.17 -3.50
CA TYR A 69 -2.67 4.22 -3.93
C TYR A 69 -3.49 5.36 -4.52
N THR A 70 -3.17 6.57 -4.10
CA THR A 70 -3.79 7.79 -4.60
C THR A 70 -2.71 8.75 -5.07
N CYS A 71 -2.91 9.35 -6.23
CA CYS A 71 -1.99 10.34 -6.76
C CYS A 71 -2.73 11.58 -7.28
N ARG A 72 -2.14 12.75 -7.05
CA ARG A 72 -2.57 14.02 -7.65
C ARG A 72 -1.52 14.52 -8.65
N PRO A 73 -1.89 14.70 -9.93
CA PRO A 73 -0.98 15.31 -10.89
C PRO A 73 -0.70 16.77 -10.53
N ARG A 74 0.50 17.26 -10.83
CA ARG A 74 0.85 18.67 -10.67
C ARG A 74 0.41 19.38 -11.95
N TRP A 75 -0.27 20.51 -11.81
CA TRP A 75 -0.83 21.32 -12.90
C TRP A 75 0.19 21.96 -13.85
N ALA A 76 1.47 21.57 -13.79
CA ALA A 76 2.53 22.16 -14.58
C ALA A 76 3.09 21.11 -15.55
N HIS A 77 2.68 21.23 -16.81
CA HIS A 77 3.03 20.41 -17.97
C HIS A 77 2.27 19.08 -18.03
N GLY A 78 1.39 18.94 -19.04
CA GLY A 78 0.71 17.70 -19.42
C GLY A 78 1.66 16.61 -19.93
N GLN A 79 2.74 16.36 -19.19
CA GLN A 79 3.70 15.31 -19.43
C GLN A 79 3.12 14.02 -18.83
N HIS A 80 3.01 12.98 -19.66
CA HIS A 80 2.68 11.64 -19.19
C HIS A 80 3.74 11.18 -18.17
N GLN A 81 3.31 10.89 -16.94
CA GLN A 81 4.23 10.47 -15.91
C GLN A 81 4.65 9.01 -16.15
N PRO A 82 5.95 8.67 -16.02
CA PRO A 82 6.36 7.28 -16.14
C PRO A 82 5.79 6.46 -14.99
N ASP A 83 5.51 5.20 -15.31
CA ASP A 83 5.16 4.18 -14.32
C ASP A 83 6.25 4.06 -13.26
N LYS A 84 5.82 3.83 -12.01
CA LYS A 84 6.70 3.63 -10.86
C LYS A 84 6.59 2.18 -10.41
N ALA A 85 7.61 1.66 -9.74
CA ALA A 85 7.51 0.34 -9.13
C ALA A 85 7.21 0.51 -7.64
N VAL A 86 6.31 -0.32 -7.11
CA VAL A 86 6.04 -0.44 -5.67
C VAL A 86 6.37 -1.84 -5.21
N GLN A 87 6.92 -1.95 -4.02
CA GLN A 87 7.17 -3.22 -3.35
C GLN A 87 6.49 -3.25 -1.99
N PHE A 88 5.81 -4.35 -1.71
CA PHE A 88 5.18 -4.64 -0.42
C PHE A 88 5.89 -5.81 0.24
N LEU A 89 6.12 -5.72 1.55
CA LEU A 89 6.71 -6.78 2.36
C LEU A 89 5.63 -7.50 3.17
N ALA A 90 5.60 -8.82 3.09
CA ALA A 90 4.68 -9.68 3.85
C ALA A 90 5.05 -9.75 5.35
N ASP A 91 4.14 -10.26 6.18
CA ASP A 91 4.41 -10.49 7.62
C ASP A 91 5.57 -11.43 7.87
N SER A 92 5.73 -12.47 7.04
CA SER A 92 6.84 -13.41 7.12
C SER A 92 8.21 -12.77 6.90
N ARG A 93 8.28 -11.54 6.38
CA ARG A 93 9.50 -10.81 5.98
C ARG A 93 10.36 -11.47 4.89
N GLU A 94 9.98 -12.66 4.44
CA GLU A 94 10.65 -13.40 3.37
C GLU A 94 9.99 -13.12 2.01
N ARG A 95 8.68 -12.94 1.99
CA ARG A 95 7.90 -12.74 0.77
C ARG A 95 7.75 -11.25 0.44
N ARG A 96 8.02 -10.90 -0.81
CA ARG A 96 7.85 -9.54 -1.36
C ARG A 96 6.95 -9.58 -2.59
N TYR A 97 6.11 -8.58 -2.74
CA TYR A 97 5.25 -8.38 -3.91
C TYR A 97 5.66 -7.10 -4.62
N THR A 98 5.94 -7.17 -5.92
CA THR A 98 6.27 -6.01 -6.73
C THR A 98 5.13 -5.74 -7.71
N ALA A 99 4.71 -4.49 -7.84
CA ALA A 99 3.70 -4.07 -8.80
C ALA A 99 4.10 -2.76 -9.49
N SER A 100 3.51 -2.51 -10.66
CA SER A 100 3.61 -1.22 -11.33
C SER A 100 2.51 -0.28 -10.82
N LEU A 101 2.88 0.96 -10.53
CA LEU A 101 1.97 2.05 -10.27
C LEU A 101 1.84 2.85 -11.56
N PRO A 102 0.63 2.97 -12.13
CA PRO A 102 0.44 3.79 -13.31
C PRO A 102 0.81 5.24 -13.03
N GLY A 103 1.40 5.89 -14.02
CA GLY A 103 1.61 7.34 -14.01
C GLY A 103 0.29 8.09 -13.77
N CYS A 104 0.37 9.22 -13.04
CA CYS A 104 -0.80 10.01 -12.72
C CYS A 104 -1.17 10.85 -13.95
N VAL A 105 -2.37 10.64 -14.49
CA VAL A 105 -2.85 11.34 -15.70
C VAL A 105 -3.81 12.45 -15.27
N LEU A 106 -3.64 13.64 -15.86
CA LEU A 106 -4.66 14.69 -15.83
C LEU A 106 -5.82 14.24 -16.72
N ASP A 107 -6.76 13.49 -16.14
CA ASP A 107 -8.02 13.22 -16.83
C ASP A 107 -8.99 14.35 -16.52
N ASN A 108 -9.66 14.88 -17.56
CA ASN A 108 -10.38 16.16 -17.52
C ASN A 108 -11.50 16.24 -16.47
N ASP A 109 -11.90 15.11 -15.88
CA ASP A 109 -13.02 15.01 -14.92
C ASP A 109 -12.59 14.62 -13.49
N SER A 110 -11.33 14.25 -13.22
CA SER A 110 -10.90 13.89 -11.86
C SER A 110 -9.47 14.33 -11.55
N SER A 111 -9.33 15.13 -10.49
CA SER A 111 -8.04 15.62 -10.00
C SER A 111 -7.19 14.54 -9.29
N LEU A 112 -7.64 13.29 -9.30
CA LEU A 112 -7.16 12.19 -8.45
C LEU A 112 -7.25 10.85 -9.18
N THR A 113 -6.10 10.19 -9.35
CA THR A 113 -6.05 8.79 -9.82
C THR A 113 -5.95 7.85 -8.62
N ASN A 114 -6.83 6.84 -8.56
CA ASN A 114 -6.83 5.83 -7.50
C ASN A 114 -6.54 4.44 -8.08
N THR A 115 -5.65 3.70 -7.44
CA THR A 115 -5.34 2.29 -7.75
C THR A 115 -5.52 1.46 -6.49
N ILE A 116 -6.15 0.28 -6.59
CA ILE A 116 -6.38 -0.60 -5.43
C ILE A 116 -5.66 -1.92 -5.65
N PHE A 117 -4.82 -2.30 -4.70
CA PHE A 117 -4.16 -3.59 -4.62
C PHE A 117 -4.94 -4.50 -3.67
N HIS A 118 -5.35 -5.66 -4.16
CA HIS A 118 -6.03 -6.67 -3.37
C HIS A 118 -5.08 -7.84 -3.08
N PHE A 119 -4.82 -8.10 -1.80
CA PHE A 119 -4.04 -9.24 -1.33
C PHE A 119 -5.01 -10.24 -0.72
N ALA A 120 -5.02 -11.47 -1.21
CA ALA A 120 -5.80 -12.56 -0.63
C ALA A 120 -5.01 -13.86 -0.74
N THR A 121 -4.92 -14.62 0.35
CA THR A 121 -4.07 -15.82 0.43
C THR A 121 -4.61 -16.80 1.47
N GLU A 122 -4.35 -18.10 1.26
CA GLU A 122 -4.55 -19.15 2.26
C GLU A 122 -3.34 -19.28 3.20
N GLU A 123 -2.18 -18.73 2.80
CA GLU A 123 -0.98 -18.69 3.64
C GLU A 123 -1.03 -17.48 4.59
N LEU A 124 -1.62 -17.69 5.77
CA LEU A 124 -1.95 -16.65 6.74
C LEU A 124 -0.74 -15.90 7.31
N ALA A 125 0.46 -16.48 7.19
CA ALA A 125 1.72 -15.87 7.61
C ALA A 125 2.19 -14.76 6.66
N LEU A 126 1.53 -14.55 5.51
CA LEU A 126 1.89 -13.49 4.57
C LEU A 126 1.25 -12.13 4.91
N LEU A 127 0.15 -12.11 5.68
CA LEU A 127 -0.56 -10.90 6.07
C LEU A 127 -0.57 -10.72 7.60
N PRO A 128 -0.57 -9.47 8.12
CA PRO A 128 -0.67 -8.20 7.40
C PRO A 128 0.65 -7.77 6.73
N LEU A 129 0.58 -6.85 5.76
CA LEU A 129 1.76 -6.24 5.13
C LEU A 129 2.57 -5.43 6.15
N ARG A 130 3.91 -5.50 6.09
CA ARG A 130 4.82 -4.89 7.09
C ARG A 130 5.59 -3.68 6.60
N ASP A 131 5.83 -3.58 5.31
CA ASP A 131 6.57 -2.48 4.72
C ASP A 131 6.04 -2.20 3.31
N LEU A 132 6.16 -0.95 2.89
CA LEU A 132 5.86 -0.45 1.55
C LEU A 132 6.99 0.46 1.10
N ALA A 133 7.57 0.17 -0.07
CA ALA A 133 8.60 0.99 -0.69
C ALA A 133 8.21 1.35 -2.13
N VAL A 134 8.39 2.62 -2.50
CA VAL A 134 8.19 3.09 -3.87
C VAL A 134 9.53 3.43 -4.49
N PHE A 135 9.75 2.85 -5.67
CA PHE A 135 10.93 3.08 -6.50
C PHE A 135 10.57 4.03 -7.63
N HIS A 136 11.33 5.11 -7.76
CA HIS A 136 11.15 6.06 -8.85
C HIS A 136 12.49 6.49 -9.44
N ASN A 137 12.49 6.82 -10.73
CA ASN A 137 13.70 7.18 -11.47
C ASN A 137 14.02 8.68 -11.38
N GLY A 138 13.84 9.30 -10.20
CA GLY A 138 14.15 10.73 -9.99
C GLY A 138 12.99 11.72 -10.11
N ASP A 139 11.82 11.29 -10.60
CA ASP A 139 10.60 12.14 -10.58
C ASP A 139 9.78 11.93 -9.29
N ALA A 140 10.17 12.60 -8.22
CA ALA A 140 9.41 12.69 -6.96
C ALA A 140 8.56 13.96 -6.86
N SER A 141 8.33 14.67 -7.96
CA SER A 141 7.80 16.05 -7.92
C SER A 141 6.28 16.17 -7.61
N HIS A 142 5.64 15.07 -7.18
CA HIS A 142 4.19 14.94 -7.12
C HIS A 142 3.71 14.41 -5.78
N HIS A 143 2.52 14.84 -5.35
CA HIS A 143 1.88 14.37 -4.13
C HIS A 143 1.17 13.05 -4.40
N PHE A 144 1.65 11.98 -3.76
CA PHE A 144 1.00 10.68 -3.74
C PHE A 144 0.83 10.21 -2.29
N GLY A 145 -0.06 9.25 -2.08
CA GLY A 145 -0.32 8.67 -0.77
C GLY A 145 -0.77 7.24 -0.89
N PHE A 146 -0.58 6.49 0.20
CA PHE A 146 -1.12 5.14 0.35
C PHE A 146 -2.06 5.10 1.54
N THR A 147 -3.18 4.43 1.34
CA THR A 147 -4.09 4.03 2.41
C THR A 147 -4.06 2.52 2.48
N VAL A 148 -3.41 1.99 3.51
CA VAL A 148 -3.43 0.55 3.76
C VAL A 148 -4.76 0.25 4.47
N GLY A 149 -5.44 -0.82 4.09
CA GLY A 149 -6.68 -1.27 4.70
C GLY A 149 -6.44 -2.30 5.80
N PRO A 150 -7.49 -2.66 6.56
CA PRO A 150 -7.39 -3.69 7.57
C PRO A 150 -7.13 -5.07 6.98
N VAL A 151 -6.54 -5.94 7.80
CA VAL A 151 -6.39 -7.36 7.46
C VAL A 151 -7.60 -8.14 7.99
N CYS A 152 -8.25 -8.91 7.12
CA CYS A 152 -9.40 -9.73 7.46
C CYS A 152 -9.02 -11.21 7.41
N PHE A 153 -9.38 -11.95 8.47
CA PHE A 153 -9.19 -13.40 8.57
C PHE A 153 -10.55 -14.11 8.55
N SER A 154 -10.69 -15.16 7.72
CA SER A 154 -11.92 -15.96 7.58
C SER A 154 -11.62 -17.45 7.63
#